data_AF-A0A6C0QG50-F1
#
_entry.id   AF-A0A6C0QG50-F1
#
_cell.length_a   1.000
_cell.length_b   1.000
_cell.length_c   1.000
_cell.angle_alpha   90.00
_cell.angle_beta   90.00
_cell.angle_gamma   90.00
#
_symmetry.space_group_name_H-M   'P 1'
#
loop_
_entity.id
_entity.type
_entity.pdbx_description
1 polymer ?
#
loop_
_entity_poly.entity_id
_entity_poly.type
_entity_poly.pdbx_seq_one_letter_code
_entity_poly.pdbx_strand_id
1 'polypeptide(L)'
;VGFMTKIKKLLETVCHNCGKILVDDSNPAFADALRYRDPKRRFDAIWRLCKTKMVCETATGGEDDNMDKSKEPKHDHGGCGNIQPEVRREGMKLNGTWKPHKGDEENEGQQPEKKPITPQMALNIFRHISTEEIQKK
;
A
#
# COMPACT_ATOMS: atom_id res chain seq x y z
N VAL A 1 12.38 21.65 -4.84
CA VAL A 1 11.55 20.42 -4.95
C VAL A 1 11.66 19.60 -3.66
N GLY A 2 10.93 19.96 -2.60
CA GLY A 2 11.17 19.42 -1.25
C GLY A 2 10.33 18.18 -0.86
N PHE A 3 9.16 17.99 -1.47
CA PHE A 3 8.16 17.02 -0.98
C PHE A 3 8.06 15.73 -1.80
N MET A 4 8.74 15.60 -2.95
CA MET A 4 8.61 14.43 -3.84
C MET A 4 8.89 13.10 -3.13
N THR A 5 9.91 13.05 -2.27
CA THR A 5 10.21 11.86 -1.47
C THR A 5 9.07 11.52 -0.52
N LYS A 6 8.46 12.52 0.11
CA LYS A 6 7.35 12.32 1.07
C LYS A 6 6.07 11.89 0.35
N ILE A 7 5.76 12.52 -0.78
CA ILE A 7 4.63 12.15 -1.64
C ILE A 7 4.77 10.70 -2.11
N LYS A 8 5.95 10.31 -2.61
CA LYS A 8 6.23 8.91 -2.98
C LYS A 8 5.97 7.95 -1.84
N LYS A 9 6.53 8.21 -0.65
CA LYS A 9 6.31 7.33 0.51
C LYS A 9 4.84 7.23 0.91
N LEU A 10 4.10 8.33 0.86
CA LEU A 10 2.65 8.32 1.15
C LEU A 10 1.89 7.45 0.15
N LEU A 11 2.20 7.56 -1.15
CA LEU A 11 1.62 6.72 -2.20
C LEU A 11 1.99 5.23 -2.04
N GLU A 12 3.10 4.91 -1.38
CA GLU A 12 3.49 3.52 -1.05
C GLU A 12 2.91 3.05 0.29
N THR A 13 2.23 3.93 1.03
CA THR A 13 1.66 3.61 2.35
C THR A 13 0.17 3.32 2.29
N VAL A 14 -0.54 3.97 1.37
CA VAL A 14 -2.00 3.90 1.27
C VAL A 14 -2.45 3.26 -0.04
N CYS A 15 -3.64 2.67 -0.02
CA CYS A 15 -4.31 2.17 -1.20
C CYS A 15 -4.63 3.32 -2.18
N HIS A 16 -4.28 3.15 -3.46
CA HIS A 16 -4.54 4.13 -4.52
C HIS A 16 -6.03 4.24 -4.88
N ASN A 17 -6.86 3.32 -4.40
CA ASN A 17 -8.30 3.34 -4.64
C ASN A 17 -9.06 3.86 -3.41
N CYS A 18 -8.97 3.18 -2.26
CA CYS A 18 -9.76 3.50 -1.07
C CYS A 18 -9.06 4.39 -0.03
N GLY A 19 -7.76 4.69 -0.18
CA GLY A 19 -7.02 5.58 0.73
C GLY A 19 -6.63 4.99 2.09
N LYS A 20 -6.99 3.73 2.37
CA LYS A 20 -6.63 3.03 3.62
C LYS A 20 -5.14 2.68 3.67
N ILE A 21 -4.50 2.72 4.85
CA ILE A 21 -3.14 2.19 5.03
C ILE A 21 -3.17 0.68 4.73
N LEU A 22 -2.13 0.20 4.03
CA LEU A 22 -2.07 -1.18 3.51
C LEU A 22 -1.74 -2.24 4.58
N VAL A 23 -1.45 -1.83 5.80
CA VAL A 23 -1.13 -2.68 6.95
C VAL A 23 -1.79 -2.07 8.18
N ASP A 24 -2.27 -2.89 9.09
CA ASP A 24 -2.89 -2.46 10.34
C ASP A 24 -2.25 -3.15 11.57
N ASP A 25 -2.86 -2.95 12.73
CA ASP A 25 -2.38 -3.40 14.05
C ASP A 25 -2.45 -4.91 14.29
N SER A 26 -3.06 -5.67 13.38
CA SER A 26 -2.90 -7.14 13.37
C SER A 26 -1.46 -7.58 13.14
N ASN A 27 -0.67 -6.76 12.45
CA ASN A 27 0.75 -7.00 12.28
C ASN A 27 1.50 -6.50 13.52
N PRO A 28 2.19 -7.36 14.28
CA PRO A 28 2.91 -6.95 15.49
C PRO A 28 3.93 -5.84 15.24
N ALA A 29 4.59 -5.84 14.08
CA ALA A 29 5.54 -4.80 13.71
C ALA A 29 4.87 -3.44 13.44
N PHE A 30 3.62 -3.43 12.98
CA PHE A 30 2.84 -2.21 12.84
C PHE A 30 2.41 -1.69 14.21
N ALA A 31 1.91 -2.57 15.08
CA ALA A 31 1.57 -2.23 16.47
C ALA A 31 2.79 -1.64 17.22
N ASP A 32 3.98 -2.21 17.02
CA ASP A 32 5.22 -1.66 17.58
C ASP A 32 5.63 -0.33 16.94
N ALA A 33 5.46 -0.17 15.63
CA ALA A 33 5.72 1.09 14.94
C ALA A 33 4.88 2.24 15.52
N LEU A 34 3.59 2.00 15.82
CA LEU A 34 2.70 2.99 16.43
C LEU A 34 3.20 3.52 17.78
N ARG A 35 4.01 2.73 18.51
CA ARG A 35 4.57 3.14 19.82
C ARG A 35 5.70 4.16 19.71
N TYR A 36 6.25 4.39 18.51
CA TYR A 36 7.28 5.41 18.33
C TYR A 36 6.75 6.81 18.60
N ARG A 37 7.37 7.53 19.56
CA ARG A 37 7.01 8.91 19.91
C ARG A 37 7.36 9.91 18.80
N ASP A 38 8.48 9.71 18.12
CA ASP A 38 8.91 10.56 17.01
C ASP A 38 8.07 10.26 15.75
N PRO A 39 7.29 11.22 15.23
CA PRO A 39 6.40 10.99 14.09
C PRO A 39 7.15 10.62 12.80
N LYS A 40 8.39 11.10 12.65
CA LYS A 40 9.19 10.80 11.45
C LYS A 40 9.66 9.34 11.44
N ARG A 41 10.08 8.82 12.59
CA ARG A 41 10.42 7.40 12.79
C ARG A 41 9.20 6.51 12.68
N ARG A 42 8.07 6.91 13.27
CA ARG A 42 6.78 6.21 13.15
C ARG A 42 6.38 6.04 11.68
N PHE A 43 6.35 7.14 10.94
CA PHE A 43 6.04 7.11 9.52
C PHE A 43 7.01 6.26 8.70
N ASP A 44 8.33 6.34 8.95
CA ASP A 44 9.30 5.51 8.21
C ASP A 44 9.11 4.02 8.48
N ALA A 45 8.78 3.63 9.71
CA ALA A 45 8.51 2.25 10.08
C ALA A 45 7.22 1.73 9.42
N ILE A 46 6.12 2.49 9.51
CA ILE A 46 4.85 2.14 8.84
C ILE A 46 5.04 2.02 7.33
N TRP A 47 5.70 3.00 6.70
CA TRP A 47 5.99 2.98 5.26
C TRP A 47 6.79 1.75 4.84
N ARG A 48 7.78 1.32 5.63
CA ARG A 48 8.56 0.11 5.32
C ARG A 48 7.73 -1.17 5.31
N LEU A 49 6.69 -1.23 6.14
CA LEU A 49 5.75 -2.35 6.18
C LEU A 49 4.78 -2.30 4.99
N CYS A 50 4.32 -1.11 4.63
CA CYS A 50 3.32 -0.94 3.56
C CYS A 50 3.92 -1.06 2.15
N LYS A 51 5.14 -0.59 1.92
CA LYS A 51 5.74 -0.53 0.56
C LYS A 51 5.89 -1.89 -0.12
N THR A 52 5.84 -2.99 0.63
CA THR A 52 5.94 -4.36 0.12
C THR A 52 4.58 -4.97 -0.19
N LYS A 53 3.49 -4.34 0.25
CA LYS A 53 2.12 -4.79 0.00
C LYS A 53 1.67 -4.35 -1.39
N MET A 54 1.39 -5.32 -2.25
CA MET A 54 0.94 -5.09 -3.63
C MET A 54 -0.57 -5.32 -3.80
N VAL A 55 -1.29 -5.65 -2.74
CA VAL A 55 -2.75 -5.84 -2.73
C VAL A 55 -3.30 -5.17 -1.47
N CYS A 56 -4.43 -4.47 -1.60
CA CYS A 56 -5.15 -3.92 -0.46
C CYS A 56 -6.05 -5.02 0.12
N GLU A 57 -5.65 -5.63 1.24
CA GLU A 57 -6.25 -6.87 1.74
C GLU A 57 -7.72 -6.68 2.11
N THR A 58 -8.53 -7.70 1.85
CA THR A 58 -9.97 -7.75 2.13
C THR A 58 -10.32 -9.18 2.53
N ALA A 59 -11.37 -9.37 3.34
CA ALA A 59 -11.87 -10.68 3.74
C ALA A 59 -12.07 -11.65 2.56
N THR A 60 -12.36 -11.12 1.36
CA THR A 60 -12.73 -11.92 0.18
C THR A 60 -11.55 -12.31 -0.72
N GLY A 61 -10.34 -11.80 -0.50
CA GLY A 61 -9.18 -11.96 -1.41
C GLY A 61 -8.18 -13.05 -1.01
N GLY A 62 -8.60 -14.03 -0.21
CA GLY A 62 -7.71 -14.98 0.44
C GLY A 62 -7.37 -16.22 -0.39
N GLU A 63 -6.86 -16.09 -1.61
CA GLU A 63 -6.21 -17.20 -2.32
C GLU A 63 -4.81 -16.74 -2.79
N ASP A 64 -3.77 -17.43 -2.30
CA ASP A 64 -2.32 -17.25 -2.51
C ASP A 64 -1.67 -15.93 -2.02
N ASP A 65 -0.64 -15.92 -1.19
CA ASP A 65 0.64 -16.65 -1.35
C ASP A 65 1.40 -16.68 0.01
N ASN A 66 0.94 -17.49 0.96
CA ASN A 66 1.78 -17.90 2.09
C ASN A 66 1.38 -19.31 2.54
N MET A 67 1.89 -20.29 1.81
CA MET A 67 1.76 -21.71 2.13
C MET A 67 2.72 -22.12 3.27
N ASP A 68 2.72 -21.38 4.38
CA ASP A 68 3.23 -21.87 5.66
C ASP A 68 2.61 -21.10 6.84
N LYS A 69 1.95 -21.85 7.72
CA LYS A 69 1.45 -21.50 9.06
C LYS A 69 0.02 -20.99 9.23
N SER A 70 -0.72 -21.88 9.88
CA SER A 70 -1.78 -21.65 10.87
C SER A 70 -3.19 -21.36 10.36
N LYS A 71 -4.10 -22.25 10.79
CA LYS A 71 -5.57 -22.11 10.79
C LYS A 71 -6.01 -20.99 11.76
N GLU A 72 -5.45 -19.80 11.64
CA GLU A 72 -6.01 -18.62 12.30
C GLU A 72 -7.03 -17.97 11.35
N PRO A 73 -8.14 -17.43 11.88
CA PRO A 73 -9.12 -16.72 11.06
C PRO A 73 -8.40 -15.61 10.27
N LYS A 74 -8.57 -15.61 8.95
CA LYS A 74 -7.97 -14.60 8.06
C LYS A 74 -8.37 -13.22 8.54
N HIS A 75 -7.39 -12.44 8.98
CA HIS A 75 -7.60 -11.08 9.45
C HIS A 75 -8.06 -10.20 8.28
N ASP A 76 -9.22 -9.57 8.43
CA ASP A 76 -9.73 -8.60 7.48
C ASP A 76 -9.51 -7.19 8.02
N HIS A 77 -8.58 -6.47 7.40
CA HIS A 77 -8.36 -5.07 7.73
C HIS A 77 -9.30 -4.14 6.95
N GLY A 78 -10.28 -4.64 6.18
CA GLY A 78 -11.34 -3.88 5.50
C GLY A 78 -10.85 -3.05 4.31
N GLY A 79 -9.91 -3.59 3.52
CA GLY A 79 -9.47 -3.00 2.25
C GLY A 79 -10.38 -3.37 1.06
N CYS A 80 -9.95 -3.02 -0.14
CA CYS A 80 -10.79 -3.10 -1.35
C CYS A 80 -10.29 -4.11 -2.41
N GLY A 81 -9.33 -4.97 -2.10
CA GLY A 81 -8.80 -6.01 -3.00
C GLY A 81 -7.97 -5.53 -4.19
N ASN A 82 -7.86 -4.21 -4.41
CA ASN A 82 -7.19 -3.67 -5.59
C ASN A 82 -5.67 -3.83 -5.51
N ILE A 83 -5.05 -4.10 -6.66
CA ILE A 83 -3.59 -4.19 -6.81
C ILE A 83 -2.97 -2.79 -6.67
N GLN A 84 -1.87 -2.72 -5.94
CA GLN A 84 -1.11 -1.49 -5.70
C GLN A 84 0.12 -1.41 -6.62
N PRO A 85 0.47 -0.22 -7.11
CA PRO A 85 1.63 -0.06 -7.98
C PRO A 85 2.95 -0.08 -7.21
N GLU A 86 4.01 -0.53 -7.88
CA GLU A 86 5.37 -0.16 -7.52
C GLU A 86 5.63 1.28 -7.96
N VAL A 87 5.80 2.20 -7.01
CA VAL A 87 6.01 3.63 -7.31
C VAL A 87 7.50 3.90 -7.53
N ARG A 88 7.85 4.39 -8.73
CA ARG A 88 9.22 4.81 -9.09
C ARG A 88 9.29 6.31 -9.38
N ARG A 89 10.41 6.93 -8.99
CA ARG A 89 10.70 8.34 -9.27
C ARG A 89 11.70 8.44 -10.43
N GLU A 90 11.33 9.20 -11.44
CA GLU A 90 12.16 9.51 -12.61
C GLU A 90 12.25 11.04 -12.73
N GLY A 91 13.32 11.62 -12.20
CA GLY A 91 13.49 13.08 -12.11
C GLY A 91 12.39 13.73 -11.25
N MET A 92 11.50 14.48 -11.91
CA MET A 92 10.33 15.14 -11.29
C MET A 92 9.01 14.38 -11.51
N LYS A 93 9.03 13.22 -12.16
CA LYS A 93 7.84 12.39 -12.40
C LYS A 93 7.80 11.22 -11.43
N LEU A 94 6.58 10.79 -11.09
CA LEU A 94 6.31 9.52 -10.43
C LEU A 94 5.59 8.63 -11.43
N ASN A 95 6.01 7.37 -11.52
CA ASN A 95 5.32 6.34 -12.31
C ASN A 95 4.94 5.19 -11.38
N GLY A 96 3.74 4.65 -11.56
CA GLY A 96 3.32 3.41 -10.95
C GLY A 96 3.44 2.27 -11.96
N THR A 97 3.91 1.12 -11.50
CA THR A 97 3.89 -0.12 -12.29
C THR A 97 3.00 -1.14 -11.59
N TRP A 98 1.92 -1.56 -12.24
CA TRP A 98 1.03 -2.62 -11.78
C TRP A 98 1.47 -3.94 -12.41
N LYS A 99 1.78 -4.92 -11.57
CA LYS A 99 2.09 -6.28 -12.03
C LYS A 99 0.77 -7.07 -12.14
N PRO A 100 0.59 -7.90 -13.17
CA PRO A 100 -0.55 -8.80 -13.22
C PRO A 100 -0.54 -9.75 -12.01
N HIS A 101 -1.72 -10.14 -11.56
CA HIS A 101 -1.88 -11.07 -10.45
C HIS A 101 -1.40 -12.46 -10.89
N LYS A 102 -0.62 -13.14 -10.05
CA LYS A 102 -0.25 -14.53 -10.30
C LYS A 102 -1.45 -15.39 -9.94
N GLY A 103 -1.89 -16.28 -10.85
CA GLY A 103 -2.99 -17.22 -10.59
C GLY A 103 -4.18 -17.08 -11.55
N ASP A 104 -4.30 -15.96 -12.27
CA ASP A 104 -5.22 -15.88 -13.41
C ASP A 104 -4.52 -16.47 -14.64
N GLU A 105 -4.85 -17.71 -15.01
CA GLU A 105 -4.34 -18.39 -16.22
C GLU A 105 -4.59 -17.55 -17.50
N GLU A 106 -5.60 -16.68 -17.48
CA GLU A 106 -5.91 -15.75 -18.58
C GLU A 106 -4.96 -14.52 -18.64
N ASN A 107 -4.28 -14.21 -17.53
CA ASN A 107 -3.33 -13.10 -17.42
C ASN A 107 -1.85 -13.55 -17.49
N GLU A 108 -1.57 -14.85 -17.60
CA GLU A 108 -0.22 -15.37 -17.78
C GLU A 108 0.39 -14.84 -19.09
N GLY A 109 1.29 -13.85 -18.96
CA GLY A 109 1.99 -13.22 -20.08
C GLY A 109 1.68 -11.74 -20.31
N GLN A 110 0.74 -11.14 -19.57
CA GLN A 110 0.54 -9.69 -19.65
C GLN A 110 1.78 -8.95 -19.13
N GLN A 111 2.22 -7.95 -19.89
CA GLN A 111 3.32 -7.09 -19.46
C GLN A 111 2.86 -6.18 -18.31
N PRO A 112 3.73 -5.88 -17.32
CA PRO A 112 3.40 -4.94 -16.27
C PRO A 112 2.98 -3.59 -16.83
N GLU A 113 1.84 -3.08 -16.37
CA GLU A 113 1.30 -1.82 -16.85
C GLU A 113 2.01 -0.66 -16.13
N LYS A 114 2.71 0.20 -16.89
CA LYS A 114 3.37 1.40 -16.36
C LYS A 114 2.56 2.64 -16.69
N LYS A 115 2.08 3.36 -15.67
CA LYS A 115 1.33 4.62 -15.82
C LYS A 115 2.00 5.77 -15.05
N PRO A 116 1.98 7.01 -15.57
CA PRO A 116 2.40 8.17 -14.81
C PRO A 116 1.41 8.47 -13.68
N ILE A 117 1.92 8.76 -12.48
CA ILE A 117 1.13 9.28 -11.37
C ILE A 117 1.17 10.80 -11.45
N THR A 118 0.09 11.37 -11.99
CA THR A 118 -0.02 12.83 -12.11
C THR A 118 -0.26 13.48 -10.73
N PRO A 119 0.03 14.78 -10.57
CA PRO A 119 -0.29 15.51 -9.35
C PRO A 119 -1.77 15.41 -8.96
N GLN A 120 -2.67 15.44 -9.95
CA GLN A 120 -4.11 15.29 -9.72
C GLN A 120 -4.48 13.91 -9.18
N MET A 121 -3.85 12.84 -9.70
CA MET A 121 -4.07 11.48 -9.19
C MET A 121 -3.59 11.36 -7.75
N ALA A 122 -2.38 11.84 -7.43
CA ALA A 122 -1.87 11.82 -6.07
C ALA A 122 -2.77 12.61 -5.10
N LEU A 123 -3.26 13.78 -5.52
CA LEU A 123 -4.21 14.57 -4.74
C LEU A 123 -5.52 13.80 -4.48
N ASN A 124 -6.09 13.15 -5.49
CA ASN A 124 -7.31 12.37 -5.34
C ASN A 124 -7.12 11.20 -4.37
N ILE A 125 -6.00 10.48 -4.47
CA ILE A 125 -5.64 9.42 -3.52
C ILE A 125 -5.58 9.97 -2.09
N PHE A 126 -4.90 11.10 -1.89
CA PHE A 126 -4.75 11.69 -0.57
C PHE A 126 -6.07 12.19 0.03
N ARG A 127 -7.04 12.57 -0.80
CA ARG A 127 -8.39 12.94 -0.36
C ARG A 127 -9.21 11.76 0.15
N HIS A 128 -8.88 10.53 -0.28
CA HIS A 128 -9.55 9.32 0.22
C HIS A 128 -8.99 8.84 1.58
N ILE A 129 -7.89 9.42 2.07
CA ILE A 129 -7.33 9.04 3.37
C ILE A 129 -8.24 9.61 4.47
N SER A 130 -8.86 8.73 5.26
CA SER A 130 -9.73 9.15 6.36
C SER A 130 -8.93 9.83 7.49
N THR A 131 -9.62 10.60 8.32
CA THR A 131 -9.04 11.26 9.51
C THR A 131 -8.45 10.25 10.49
N GLU A 132 -9.11 9.11 10.66
CA GLU A 132 -8.62 7.99 11.49
C GLU A 132 -7.27 7.47 10.98
N GLU A 133 -7.13 7.28 9.67
CA GLU A 133 -5.89 6.83 9.04
C GLU A 133 -4.79 7.90 9.13
N ILE A 134 -5.15 9.19 9.17
CA ILE A 134 -4.19 10.29 9.39
C ILE A 134 -3.65 10.27 10.82
N GLN A 135 -4.49 9.98 11.82
CA GLN A 135 -4.09 9.98 13.23
C GLN A 135 -3.17 8.82 13.61
N LYS A 136 -3.20 7.71 12.86
CA LYS A 136 -2.32 6.54 13.05
C LYS A 136 -0.85 6.81 12.65
N LYS A 137 -0.53 7.95 12.01
CA LYS A 137 0.80 8.25 11.43
C LYS A 137 1.77 8.97 12.37
#